data_AF-A0A942WH97-F1
#
_entry.id   AF-A0A942WH97-F1
#
_cell.length_a   1.000
_cell.length_b   1.000
_cell.length_c   1.000
_cell.angle_alpha   90.00
_cell.angle_beta   90.00
_cell.angle_gamma   90.00
#
_symmetry.space_group_name_H-M   'P 1'
#
loop_
_entity.id
_entity.type
_entity.pdbx_description
1 polymer ?
#
loop_
_entity_poly.entity_id
_entity_poly.type
_entity_poly.pdbx_seq_one_letter_code
_entity_poly.pdbx_strand_id
1 'polypeptide(L)'
;MATWLEEYTQLKTVAEQKIGSAQLTTSEMLGYQEVLYRIEVLETCKMFSKTAPVTTEMKPLVTHYQMVDAYLQCLSRERRIGMPADEQLKAIRKTASDSLEKILADCHRQFSSFRPVNAESYRHDIQAVINMVLIGWLQLRNTYVDLKERKEHGHEAK
;
A
#
# COMPACT_ATOMS: atom_id res chain seq x y z
N MET A 1 -4.45 -8.33 2.35
CA MET A 1 -5.39 -7.22 2.05
C MET A 1 -6.58 -7.16 3.01
N ALA A 2 -7.44 -8.19 3.10
CA ALA A 2 -8.67 -8.12 3.92
C ALA A 2 -8.39 -7.86 5.41
N THR A 3 -7.42 -8.56 6.01
CA THR A 3 -7.02 -8.37 7.40
C THR A 3 -6.50 -6.96 7.68
N TRP A 4 -5.64 -6.41 6.82
CA TRP A 4 -5.15 -5.03 6.95
C TRP A 4 -6.28 -3.99 6.82
N LEU A 5 -7.24 -4.19 5.91
CA LEU A 5 -8.38 -3.30 5.78
C LEU A 5 -9.23 -3.27 7.05
N GLU A 6 -9.47 -4.42 7.66
CA GLU A 6 -10.20 -4.51 8.93
C GLU A 6 -9.45 -3.79 10.05
N GLU A 7 -8.15 -4.08 10.20
CA GLU A 7 -7.29 -3.41 11.19
C GLU A 7 -7.28 -1.89 11.02
N TYR A 8 -7.11 -1.39 9.79
CA TYR A 8 -7.07 0.05 9.54
C TYR A 8 -8.44 0.71 9.68
N THR A 9 -9.53 0.00 9.37
CA THR A 9 -10.89 0.49 9.62
C THR A 9 -11.15 0.67 11.11
N GLN A 10 -10.66 -0.26 11.96
CA GLN A 10 -10.75 -0.11 13.41
C GLN A 10 -9.95 1.10 13.90
N LEU A 11 -8.72 1.29 13.42
CA LEU A 11 -7.91 2.46 13.77
C LEU A 11 -8.56 3.78 13.34
N LYS A 12 -9.20 3.79 12.16
CA LYS A 12 -9.95 4.94 11.64
C LYS A 12 -11.08 5.31 12.61
N THR A 13 -11.91 4.34 13.01
CA THR A 13 -13.02 4.56 13.95
C THR A 13 -12.55 5.17 15.28
N VAL A 14 -11.45 4.66 15.84
CA VAL A 14 -10.88 5.19 17.10
C VAL A 14 -10.43 6.64 16.93
N ALA A 15 -9.77 6.97 15.82
CA ALA A 15 -9.36 8.35 15.55
C ALA A 15 -10.55 9.29 15.32
N GLU A 16 -11.59 8.84 14.61
CA GLU A 16 -12.82 9.61 14.38
C GLU A 16 -13.56 9.92 15.69
N GLN A 17 -13.55 9.00 16.67
CA GLN A 17 -14.09 9.27 18.01
C GLN A 17 -13.32 10.40 18.72
N LYS A 18 -11.98 10.38 18.67
CA LYS A 18 -11.14 11.45 19.25
C LYS A 18 -11.32 12.80 18.53
N ILE A 19 -11.57 12.77 17.22
CA ILE A 19 -11.90 13.98 16.45
C ILE A 19 -13.24 14.55 16.93
N GLY A 20 -14.26 13.70 17.10
CA GLY A 20 -15.58 14.11 17.59
C GLY A 20 -15.56 14.71 19.00
N SER A 21 -14.60 14.30 19.85
CA SER A 21 -14.39 14.87 21.19
C SER A 21 -13.37 16.01 21.24
N ALA A 22 -12.84 16.47 20.10
CA ALA A 22 -11.79 17.50 20.00
C ALA A 22 -10.49 17.15 20.78
N GLN A 23 -10.17 15.86 20.88
CA GLN A 23 -9.01 15.34 21.64
C GLN A 23 -7.87 14.83 20.75
N LEU A 24 -7.99 14.94 19.43
CA LEU A 24 -6.94 14.46 18.51
C LEU A 24 -5.72 15.38 18.54
N THR A 25 -4.55 14.83 18.90
CA THR A 25 -3.28 15.55 18.84
C THR A 25 -2.72 15.63 17.41
N THR A 26 -1.78 16.54 17.15
CA THR A 26 -1.09 16.65 15.85
C THR A 26 -0.30 15.37 15.49
N SER A 27 0.29 14.69 16.48
CA SER A 27 0.97 13.42 16.25
C SER A 27 -0.01 12.33 15.79
N GLU A 28 -1.18 12.26 16.43
CA GLU A 28 -2.26 11.35 16.04
C GLU A 28 -2.88 11.73 14.69
N MET A 29 -2.91 13.02 14.33
CA MET A 29 -3.34 13.47 13.00
C MET A 29 -2.50 12.87 11.88
N LEU A 30 -1.16 12.79 12.04
CA LEU A 30 -0.30 12.11 11.06
C LEU A 30 -0.64 10.62 10.95
N GLY A 31 -0.98 9.98 12.07
CA GLY A 31 -1.40 8.57 12.10
C GLY A 31 -2.73 8.36 11.40
N TYR A 32 -3.70 9.23 11.67
CA TYR A 32 -5.00 9.19 11.04
C TYR A 32 -4.91 9.40 9.52
N GLN A 33 -4.12 10.38 9.07
CA GLN A 33 -3.89 10.64 7.64
C GLN A 33 -3.22 9.44 6.94
N GLU A 34 -2.28 8.76 7.61
CA GLU A 34 -1.69 7.52 7.11
C GLU A 34 -2.70 6.38 7.04
N VAL A 35 -3.57 6.22 8.05
CA VAL A 35 -4.63 5.19 8.06
C VAL A 35 -5.57 5.38 6.88
N LEU A 36 -6.05 6.60 6.65
CA LEU A 36 -6.92 6.92 5.51
C LEU A 36 -6.26 6.56 4.17
N TYR A 37 -4.97 6.91 4.03
CA TYR A 37 -4.19 6.59 2.84
C TYR A 37 -4.04 5.08 2.64
N ARG A 38 -3.72 4.33 3.70
CA ARG A 38 -3.60 2.87 3.59
C ARG A 38 -4.91 2.19 3.23
N ILE A 39 -6.04 2.68 3.74
CA ILE A 39 -7.36 2.17 3.36
C ILE A 39 -7.61 2.43 1.87
N GLU A 40 -7.38 3.65 1.38
CA GLU A 40 -7.54 4.01 -0.03
C GLU A 40 -6.71 3.12 -0.95
N VAL A 41 -5.43 2.92 -0.62
CA VAL A 41 -4.52 2.07 -1.39
C VAL A 41 -5.00 0.62 -1.43
N LEU A 42 -5.40 0.08 -0.28
CA LEU A 42 -5.88 -1.30 -0.19
C LEU A 42 -7.20 -1.50 -0.93
N GLU A 43 -8.16 -0.57 -0.84
CA GLU A 43 -9.41 -0.66 -1.60
C GLU A 43 -9.17 -0.51 -3.11
N THR A 44 -8.25 0.36 -3.53
CA THR A 44 -7.88 0.51 -4.95
C THR A 44 -7.24 -0.76 -5.51
N CYS A 45 -6.28 -1.34 -4.79
CA CYS A 45 -5.65 -2.61 -5.18
C CYS A 45 -6.64 -3.79 -5.19
N LYS A 46 -7.57 -3.82 -4.23
CA LYS A 46 -8.66 -4.81 -4.18
C LYS A 46 -9.64 -4.63 -5.35
N MET A 47 -9.92 -3.40 -5.75
CA MET A 47 -10.71 -3.10 -6.95
C MET A 47 -10.03 -3.67 -8.18
N PHE A 48 -8.76 -3.33 -8.44
CA PHE A 48 -7.99 -3.88 -9.57
C PHE A 48 -7.97 -5.41 -9.58
N SER A 49 -7.81 -6.03 -8.41
CA SER A 49 -7.81 -7.48 -8.27
C SER A 49 -9.16 -8.12 -8.67
N LYS A 50 -10.28 -7.47 -8.32
CA LYS A 50 -11.64 -7.94 -8.61
C LYS A 50 -12.07 -7.68 -10.05
N THR A 51 -11.60 -6.59 -10.65
CA THR A 51 -11.95 -6.18 -12.02
C THR A 51 -11.01 -6.74 -13.07
N ALA A 52 -9.97 -7.47 -12.67
CA ALA A 52 -9.03 -8.12 -13.59
C ALA A 52 -9.79 -8.95 -14.64
N PRO A 53 -9.61 -8.68 -15.95
CA PRO A 53 -10.34 -9.37 -17.01
C PRO A 53 -10.04 -10.87 -17.02
N VAL A 54 -11.06 -11.67 -17.33
CA VAL A 54 -10.94 -13.11 -17.57
C VAL A 54 -11.08 -13.33 -19.07
N THR A 55 -9.96 -13.33 -19.76
CA THR A 55 -9.89 -13.43 -21.22
C THR A 55 -8.46 -13.75 -21.64
N THR A 56 -8.30 -14.28 -22.86
CA THR A 56 -7.00 -14.41 -23.52
C THR A 56 -6.75 -13.27 -24.51
N GLU A 57 -7.74 -12.39 -24.75
CA GLU A 57 -7.60 -11.24 -25.63
C GLU A 57 -6.61 -10.22 -25.06
N MET A 58 -5.54 -9.93 -25.78
CA MET A 58 -4.47 -9.06 -25.26
C MET A 58 -4.90 -7.62 -24.98
N LYS A 59 -5.85 -7.05 -25.74
CA LYS A 59 -6.22 -5.63 -25.62
C LYS A 59 -6.82 -5.29 -24.25
N PRO A 60 -7.84 -6.01 -23.73
CA PRO A 60 -8.31 -5.82 -22.36
C PRO A 60 -7.22 -6.02 -21.29
N LEU A 61 -6.36 -7.04 -21.45
CA LEU A 61 -5.29 -7.34 -20.50
C LEU A 61 -4.27 -6.22 -20.40
N VAL A 62 -3.80 -5.72 -21.55
CA VAL A 62 -2.83 -4.61 -21.62
C VAL A 62 -3.44 -3.33 -21.04
N THR A 63 -4.69 -3.03 -21.38
CA THR A 63 -5.38 -1.83 -20.88
C THR A 63 -5.50 -1.86 -19.35
N HIS A 64 -5.93 -3.01 -18.80
CA HIS A 64 -6.00 -3.19 -17.36
C HIS A 64 -4.62 -3.08 -16.69
N TYR A 65 -3.61 -3.74 -17.26
CA TYR A 65 -2.26 -3.72 -16.72
C TYR A 65 -1.66 -2.31 -16.71
N GLN A 66 -1.88 -1.50 -17.74
CA GLN A 66 -1.40 -0.11 -17.78
C GLN A 66 -1.95 0.75 -16.63
N MET A 67 -3.24 0.57 -16.29
CA MET A 67 -3.84 1.26 -15.14
C MET A 67 -3.23 0.80 -13.81
N VAL A 68 -3.03 -0.51 -13.65
CA VAL A 68 -2.40 -1.08 -12.46
C VAL A 68 -0.95 -0.60 -12.33
N ASP A 69 -0.15 -0.73 -13.39
CA ASP A 69 1.27 -0.37 -13.41
C ASP A 69 1.46 1.11 -13.08
N ALA A 70 0.69 2.01 -13.72
CA ALA A 70 0.75 3.43 -13.42
C ALA A 70 0.46 3.73 -11.95
N TYR A 71 -0.57 3.10 -11.38
CA TYR A 71 -0.92 3.27 -9.97
C TYR A 71 0.19 2.75 -9.04
N LEU A 72 0.71 1.54 -9.28
CA LEU A 72 1.75 0.94 -8.44
C LEU A 72 3.08 1.72 -8.53
N GLN A 73 3.41 2.31 -9.69
CA GLN A 73 4.55 3.19 -9.85
C GLN A 73 4.42 4.47 -8.99
N CYS A 74 3.23 5.07 -8.91
CA CYS A 74 2.97 6.24 -8.06
C CYS A 74 3.26 5.95 -6.57
N LEU A 75 2.83 4.78 -6.08
CA LEU A 75 3.01 4.37 -4.68
C LEU A 75 4.49 4.39 -4.23
N SER A 76 5.44 4.19 -5.15
CA SER A 76 6.89 4.21 -4.84
C SER A 76 7.47 5.61 -4.63
N ARG A 77 6.79 6.65 -5.11
CA ARG A 77 7.32 8.02 -5.17
C ARG A 77 6.65 8.97 -4.19
N GLU A 78 5.42 8.67 -3.80
CA GLU A 78 4.60 9.62 -3.07
C GLU A 78 4.73 9.57 -1.53
N ARG A 79 4.20 10.63 -0.89
CA ARG A 79 3.99 10.74 0.57
C ARG A 79 5.19 10.37 1.45
N ARG A 80 6.36 10.94 1.18
CA ARG A 80 7.57 10.81 2.02
C ARG A 80 7.53 11.71 3.28
N ILE A 81 6.38 11.75 3.93
CA ILE A 81 6.15 12.51 5.18
C ILE A 81 6.09 11.48 6.31
N GLY A 82 6.84 11.73 7.38
CA GLY A 82 6.98 10.83 8.51
C GLY A 82 7.90 11.41 9.57
N MET A 83 8.29 10.60 10.55
CA MET A 83 9.21 11.03 11.59
C MET A 83 10.54 11.55 11.02
N PRO A 84 11.17 12.58 11.63
CA PRO A 84 12.54 12.95 11.31
C PRO A 84 13.45 11.72 11.39
N ALA A 85 14.29 11.51 10.37
CA ALA A 85 15.17 10.35 10.33
C ALA A 85 16.60 10.74 10.67
N ASP A 86 17.19 10.02 11.61
CA ASP A 86 18.63 9.93 11.78
C ASP A 86 19.26 9.11 10.63
N GLU A 87 20.59 8.99 10.64
CA GLU A 87 21.30 8.27 9.57
C GLU A 87 20.90 6.80 9.49
N GLN A 88 20.57 6.17 10.62
CA GLN A 88 20.10 4.78 10.66
C GLN A 88 18.73 4.64 9.97
N LEU A 89 17.76 5.48 10.34
CA LEU A 89 16.42 5.44 9.75
C LEU A 89 16.43 5.87 8.28
N LYS A 90 17.33 6.79 7.87
CA LYS A 90 17.54 7.12 6.45
C LYS A 90 18.01 5.89 5.67
N ALA A 91 18.96 5.12 6.21
CA ALA A 91 19.46 3.90 5.57
C ALA A 91 18.36 2.81 5.47
N ILE A 92 17.53 2.67 6.51
CA ILE A 92 16.37 1.76 6.50
C ILE A 92 15.34 2.18 5.44
N ARG A 93 14.97 3.47 5.40
CA ARG A 93 14.07 4.02 4.36
C ARG A 93 14.59 3.78 2.97
N LYS A 94 15.89 4.00 2.75
CA LYS A 94 16.54 3.76 1.46
C LYS A 94 16.45 2.29 1.07
N THR A 95 16.82 1.38 1.97
CA THR A 95 16.76 -0.07 1.72
C THR A 95 15.34 -0.53 1.38
N ALA A 96 14.33 -0.02 2.09
CA ALA A 96 12.93 -0.34 1.83
C ALA A 96 12.44 0.23 0.48
N SER A 97 12.87 1.46 0.13
CA SER A 97 12.57 2.08 -1.17
C SER A 97 13.19 1.29 -2.32
N ASP A 98 14.48 0.98 -2.22
CA ASP A 98 15.22 0.23 -3.25
C ASP A 98 14.61 -1.17 -3.43
N SER A 99 14.15 -1.81 -2.34
CA SER A 99 13.44 -3.09 -2.39
C SER A 99 12.10 -3.01 -3.12
N LEU A 100 11.30 -1.97 -2.85
CA LEU A 100 10.02 -1.75 -3.54
C LEU A 100 10.24 -1.46 -5.04
N GLU A 101 11.22 -0.63 -5.37
CA GLU A 101 11.58 -0.33 -6.77
C GLU A 101 12.01 -1.59 -7.53
N LYS A 102 12.77 -2.48 -6.87
CA LYS A 102 13.15 -3.77 -7.45
C LYS A 102 11.93 -4.66 -7.71
N ILE A 103 11.01 -4.77 -6.75
CA ILE A 103 9.75 -5.53 -6.93
C ILE A 103 9.00 -4.98 -8.15
N LEU A 104 8.81 -3.66 -8.25
CA LEU A 104 8.12 -3.03 -9.38
C LEU A 104 8.81 -3.31 -10.72
N ALA A 105 10.14 -3.23 -10.76
CA ALA A 105 10.91 -3.53 -11.97
C ALA A 105 10.78 -5.00 -12.41
N ASP A 106 10.79 -5.94 -11.47
CA ASP A 106 10.62 -7.36 -11.76
C ASP A 106 9.18 -7.65 -12.24
N CYS A 107 8.16 -7.03 -11.63
CA CYS A 107 6.78 -7.11 -12.10
C CYS A 107 6.62 -6.55 -13.52
N HIS A 108 7.23 -5.40 -13.82
CA HIS A 108 7.21 -4.81 -15.15
C HIS A 108 7.85 -5.74 -16.19
N ARG A 109 8.98 -6.37 -15.84
CA ARG A 109 9.63 -7.36 -16.69
C ARG A 109 8.71 -8.56 -16.96
N GLN A 110 8.07 -9.10 -15.93
CA GLN A 110 7.12 -10.22 -16.06
C GLN A 110 6.00 -9.90 -17.06
N PHE A 111 5.42 -8.71 -16.98
CA PHE A 111 4.29 -8.34 -17.84
C PHE A 111 4.70 -7.90 -19.26
N SER A 112 5.95 -7.46 -19.47
CA SER A 112 6.47 -7.10 -20.79
C SER A 112 6.44 -8.25 -21.80
N SER A 113 6.60 -9.49 -21.34
CA SER A 113 6.56 -10.70 -22.16
C SER A 113 5.35 -11.59 -21.85
N PHE A 114 4.32 -11.05 -21.20
CA PHE A 114 3.18 -11.83 -20.76
C PHE A 114 2.43 -12.51 -21.92
N ARG A 115 2.08 -13.78 -21.71
CA ARG A 115 1.21 -14.56 -22.60
C ARG A 115 0.23 -15.36 -21.74
N PRO A 116 -1.09 -15.15 -21.85
CA PRO A 116 -2.04 -15.90 -21.06
C PRO A 116 -2.04 -17.37 -21.51
N VAL A 117 -1.91 -18.29 -20.57
CA VAL A 117 -2.05 -19.74 -20.82
C VAL A 117 -3.53 -20.09 -20.98
N ASN A 118 -4.38 -19.43 -20.21
CA ASN A 118 -5.84 -19.52 -20.27
C ASN A 118 -6.46 -18.19 -19.81
N ALA A 119 -7.79 -18.10 -19.83
CA ALA A 119 -8.51 -16.87 -19.51
C ALA A 119 -8.29 -16.38 -18.06
N GLU A 120 -7.95 -17.26 -17.12
CA GLU A 120 -7.72 -16.93 -15.71
C GLU A 120 -6.26 -16.55 -15.41
N SER A 121 -5.32 -16.88 -16.30
CA SER A 121 -3.89 -16.66 -16.07
C SER A 121 -3.57 -15.21 -15.68
N TYR A 122 -4.13 -14.24 -16.40
CA TYR A 122 -3.90 -12.84 -16.11
C TYR A 122 -4.39 -12.43 -14.72
N ARG A 123 -5.61 -12.84 -14.37
CA ARG A 123 -6.21 -12.51 -13.07
C ARG A 123 -5.38 -13.08 -11.92
N HIS A 124 -4.92 -14.32 -12.05
CA HIS A 124 -4.05 -14.94 -11.05
C HIS A 124 -2.74 -14.16 -10.89
N ASP A 125 -2.05 -13.89 -11.99
CA ASP A 125 -0.72 -13.28 -11.98
C ASP A 125 -0.76 -11.82 -11.52
N ILE A 126 -1.76 -11.04 -11.96
CA ILE A 126 -1.87 -9.63 -11.56
C ILE A 126 -2.22 -9.51 -10.06
N GLN A 127 -3.04 -10.42 -9.53
CA GLN A 127 -3.33 -10.46 -8.09
C GLN A 127 -2.08 -10.79 -7.26
N ALA A 128 -1.24 -11.71 -7.74
CA ALA A 128 0.03 -12.03 -7.09
C ALA A 128 0.97 -10.81 -7.07
N VAL A 129 1.09 -10.10 -8.20
CA VAL A 129 1.90 -8.87 -8.30
C VAL A 129 1.38 -7.77 -7.39
N ILE A 130 0.07 -7.49 -7.40
CA ILE A 130 -0.53 -6.48 -6.52
C ILE A 130 -0.23 -6.80 -5.05
N ASN A 131 -0.38 -8.06 -4.63
CA ASN A 131 -0.08 -8.47 -3.26
C ASN A 131 1.41 -8.29 -2.90
N MET A 132 2.31 -8.67 -3.80
CA MET A 132 3.76 -8.52 -3.58
C MET A 132 4.17 -7.05 -3.44
N VAL A 133 3.68 -6.19 -4.32
CA VAL A 133 3.94 -4.75 -4.25
C VAL A 133 3.35 -4.15 -2.98
N LEU A 134 2.14 -4.53 -2.58
CA LEU A 134 1.52 -4.06 -1.34
C LEU A 134 2.34 -4.44 -0.09
N ILE A 135 2.94 -5.64 -0.06
CA ILE A 135 3.81 -6.04 1.05
C ILE A 135 5.04 -5.13 1.12
N GLY A 136 5.75 -4.94 0.01
CA GLY A 136 6.93 -4.06 -0.04
C GLY A 136 6.59 -2.61 0.27
N TRP A 137 5.44 -2.14 -0.24
CA TRP A 137 4.94 -0.80 0.01
C TRP A 137 4.61 -0.59 1.49
N LEU A 138 3.91 -1.52 2.14
CA LEU A 138 3.64 -1.44 3.59
C LEU A 138 4.91 -1.45 4.42
N GLN A 139 5.92 -2.23 4.04
CA GLN A 139 7.24 -2.20 4.70
C GLN A 139 7.85 -0.81 4.62
N LEU A 140 7.86 -0.19 3.44
CA LEU A 140 8.32 1.19 3.27
C LEU A 140 7.48 2.16 4.12
N ARG A 141 6.15 2.05 4.09
CA ARG A 141 5.27 2.94 4.86
C ARG A 141 5.54 2.90 6.36
N ASN A 142 5.80 1.71 6.91
CA ASN A 142 6.11 1.56 8.33
C ASN A 142 7.40 2.30 8.74
N THR A 143 8.34 2.56 7.82
CA THR A 143 9.55 3.36 8.09
C THR A 143 9.30 4.87 8.16
N TYR A 144 8.15 5.34 7.64
CA TYR A 144 7.72 6.75 7.72
C TYR A 144 6.77 6.96 8.88
N VAL A 145 5.78 6.07 8.98
CA VAL A 145 4.74 6.09 9.99
C VAL A 145 4.48 4.67 10.47
N ASP A 146 4.94 4.35 11.68
CA ASP A 146 4.56 3.10 12.32
C ASP A 146 3.18 3.24 12.97
N LEU A 147 2.26 2.35 12.59
CA LEU A 147 0.91 2.27 13.16
C LEU A 147 0.81 1.23 14.28
N LYS A 148 1.84 0.38 14.45
CA LYS A 148 1.90 -0.63 15.52
C LYS A 148 2.36 -0.01 16.84
N GLU A 149 3.42 0.80 16.83
CA GLU A 149 3.94 1.47 18.03
C GLU A 149 2.91 2.45 18.64
N ARG A 150 1.96 2.95 17.84
CA ARG A 150 0.86 3.79 18.32
C ARG A 150 -0.25 3.06 19.07
N LYS A 151 -0.30 1.72 19.00
CA LYS A 151 -1.20 0.93 19.86
C LYS A 151 -0.75 0.95 21.33
N GLU A 152 0.55 1.13 21.58
CA GLU A 152 1.16 1.04 22.91
C GLU A 152 1.23 2.40 23.62
N HIS A 153 1.49 3.49 22.88
CA HIS A 153 1.61 4.84 23.44
C HIS A 153 0.27 5.54 23.73
N GLY A 154 -0.87 4.87 23.49
CA GLY A 154 -2.20 5.34 23.88
C GLY A 154 -2.49 5.22 25.40
N HIS A 155 -1.52 4.74 26.20
CA HIS A 155 -1.65 4.55 27.64
C HIS A 155 -0.75 5.47 28.49
N GLU A 156 0.06 6.33 27.87
CA GLU A 156 0.95 7.24 28.60
C GLU A 156 0.66 8.69 28.24
N ALA A 157 -0.47 9.20 28.76
CA ALA A 157 -0.58 10.61 29.10
C ALA A 157 -1.03 10.67 30.56
N LYS A 158 -0.06 11.02 31.42
CA LYS A 158 -0.24 11.35 32.84
C LYS A 158 -1.22 12.49 33.04
#